data_AF-A0A7C5WNN8-F1
#
_entry.id   AF-A0A7C5WNN8-F1
#
_cell.length_a   1.000
_cell.length_b   1.000
_cell.length_c   1.000
_cell.angle_alpha   90.00
_cell.angle_beta   90.00
_cell.angle_gamma   90.00
#
_symmetry.space_group_name_H-M   'P 1'
#
loop_
_entity.id
_entity.type
_entity.pdbx_description
1 polymer ?
#
loop_
_entity_poly.entity_id
_entity_poly.type
_entity_poly.pdbx_seq_one_letter_code
_entity_poly.pdbx_strand_id
1 'polypeptide(L)'
;NPFVQYFELGQERVSEEAAAAAGVDEELIRKLNMPIADLDLSVRASNCLESARIDTVAELVRHTDQELLKLRSFGRTSLREVKRKLVDLELELGMELPEGYQMPNRAE
;
A
#
# COMPACT_ATOMS: atom_id res chain seq x y z
N ASN A 1 -10.96 -18.03 44.68
CA ASN A 1 -11.84 -17.61 43.58
C ASN A 1 -11.02 -17.38 42.33
N PRO A 2 -11.24 -18.21 41.30
CA PRO A 2 -10.54 -18.19 40.03
C PRO A 2 -11.21 -17.17 39.09
N PHE A 3 -10.49 -16.15 38.66
CA PHE A 3 -10.88 -15.36 37.49
C PHE A 3 -9.60 -14.95 36.75
N VAL A 4 -8.98 -15.94 36.10
CA VAL A 4 -8.06 -15.68 34.99
C VAL A 4 -8.96 -15.29 33.83
N GLN A 5 -9.04 -13.99 33.57
CA GLN A 5 -9.74 -13.44 32.43
C GLN A 5 -8.88 -13.64 31.19
N TYR A 6 -9.11 -14.76 30.50
CA TYR A 6 -8.76 -14.91 29.09
C TYR A 6 -9.60 -13.91 28.29
N PHE A 7 -9.08 -12.69 28.20
CA PHE A 7 -9.40 -11.81 27.08
C PHE A 7 -8.31 -12.12 26.05
N GLU A 8 -8.63 -13.02 25.12
CA GLU A 8 -7.77 -13.29 23.97
C GLU A 8 -7.55 -11.97 23.24
N LEU A 9 -6.34 -11.49 23.42
CA LEU A 9 -5.79 -10.26 22.89
C LEU A 9 -5.89 -10.34 21.37
N GLY A 10 -6.97 -9.77 20.83
CA GLY A 10 -7.02 -9.39 19.44
C GLY A 10 -5.89 -8.42 19.19
N GLN A 11 -4.94 -8.85 18.36
CA GLN A 11 -4.18 -8.08 17.36
C GLN A 11 -3.01 -8.94 16.90
N GLU A 12 -3.33 -9.99 16.14
CA GLU A 12 -2.35 -10.60 15.24
C GLU A 12 -2.18 -9.67 14.05
N ARG A 13 -1.13 -8.85 14.10
CA ARG A 13 -0.37 -8.21 13.00
C ARG A 13 0.41 -7.02 13.55
N VAL A 14 1.43 -7.30 14.35
CA VAL A 14 2.63 -6.46 14.32
C VAL A 14 3.59 -7.20 13.43
N SER A 15 3.53 -6.91 12.13
CA SER A 15 4.49 -7.37 11.14
C SER A 15 5.87 -6.87 11.60
N GLU A 16 6.73 -7.80 11.96
CA GLU A 16 8.00 -7.61 12.66
C GLU A 16 9.12 -7.06 11.75
N GLU A 17 8.75 -6.44 10.62
CA GLU A 17 9.66 -6.04 9.53
C GLU A 17 9.99 -4.54 9.49
N ALA A 18 9.34 -3.72 10.32
CA ALA A 18 9.57 -2.27 10.36
C ALA A 18 10.98 -1.84 10.87
N ALA A 19 11.81 -2.77 11.35
CA ALA A 19 13.12 -2.48 11.95
C ALA A 19 14.31 -2.48 10.97
N ALA A 20 14.12 -2.84 9.69
CA ALA A 20 15.20 -2.85 8.69
C ALA A 20 15.37 -1.52 7.92
N ALA A 21 14.73 -0.44 8.35
CA ALA A 21 14.50 0.78 7.55
C ALA A 21 15.77 1.56 7.14
N ALA A 22 16.85 1.59 7.91
CA ALA A 22 17.89 2.63 7.73
C ALA A 22 18.81 2.50 6.49
N GLY A 23 18.77 1.38 5.75
CA GLY A 23 19.48 1.22 4.47
C GLY A 23 18.55 0.92 3.28
N VAL A 24 17.25 0.77 3.54
CA VAL A 24 16.22 0.33 2.60
C VAL A 24 15.54 1.53 1.91
N ASP A 25 15.66 2.72 2.49
CA ASP A 25 14.97 3.92 2.04
C ASP A 25 15.21 4.28 0.57
N GLU A 26 16.43 4.14 0.03
CA GLU A 26 16.70 4.50 -1.39
C GLU A 26 16.00 3.58 -2.40
N GLU A 27 16.04 2.26 -2.17
CA GLU A 27 15.37 1.31 -3.06
C GLU A 27 13.85 1.39 -2.89
N LEU A 28 13.39 1.59 -1.66
CA LEU A 28 11.99 1.84 -1.36
C LEU A 28 11.49 3.09 -2.09
N ILE A 29 12.21 4.21 -1.99
CA ILE A 29 11.88 5.46 -2.70
C ILE A 29 11.83 5.23 -4.20
N ARG A 30 12.72 4.41 -4.79
CA ARG A 30 12.66 4.06 -6.22
C ARG A 30 11.37 3.29 -6.56
N LYS A 31 11.03 2.27 -5.77
CA LYS A 31 9.79 1.48 -5.95
C LYS A 31 8.54 2.36 -5.78
N LEU A 32 8.55 3.30 -4.85
CA LEU A 32 7.45 4.23 -4.57
C LEU A 32 7.24 5.30 -5.65
N ASN A 33 8.33 5.76 -6.28
CA ASN A 33 8.29 6.71 -7.41
C ASN A 33 7.74 6.08 -8.70
N MET A 34 7.60 4.76 -8.76
CA MET A 34 7.07 4.07 -9.92
C MET A 34 5.59 4.45 -10.14
N PRO A 35 5.18 4.76 -11.38
CA PRO A 35 3.78 5.01 -11.67
C PRO A 35 2.98 3.71 -11.64
N ILE A 36 1.71 3.80 -11.26
CA ILE A 36 0.77 2.67 -11.24
C ILE A 36 0.63 2.02 -12.63
N ALA A 37 0.83 2.81 -13.70
CA ALA A 37 0.84 2.33 -15.08
C ALA A 37 1.95 1.28 -15.35
N ASP A 38 3.11 1.40 -14.69
CA ASP A 38 4.23 0.47 -14.84
C ASP A 38 4.08 -0.82 -14.02
N LEU A 39 3.10 -0.90 -13.11
CA LEU A 39 2.87 -2.10 -12.30
C LEU A 39 2.14 -3.23 -13.08
N ASP A 40 1.85 -3.03 -14.37
CA ASP A 40 1.11 -3.97 -15.22
C ASP A 40 -0.16 -4.48 -14.52
N LEU A 41 -0.93 -3.54 -13.96
CA LEU A 41 -2.23 -3.82 -13.39
C LEU A 41 -3.28 -3.96 -14.50
N SER A 42 -4.38 -4.64 -14.19
CA SER A 42 -5.53 -4.68 -15.09
C SER A 42 -6.01 -3.26 -15.39
N VAL A 43 -6.43 -3.01 -16.63
CA VAL A 43 -7.04 -1.74 -17.07
C VAL A 43 -8.15 -1.29 -16.10
N ARG A 44 -8.87 -2.24 -15.49
CA ARG A 44 -9.87 -1.95 -14.45
C ARG A 44 -9.24 -1.37 -13.19
N ALA A 45 -8.19 -1.98 -12.66
CA ALA A 45 -7.51 -1.51 -11.46
C ALA A 45 -6.87 -0.15 -11.70
N SER A 46 -6.14 0.03 -12.82
CA SER A 46 -5.52 1.32 -13.19
C SER A 46 -6.56 2.43 -13.33
N ASN A 47 -7.68 2.19 -14.04
CA ASN A 47 -8.74 3.20 -14.19
C ASN A 47 -9.43 3.52 -12.85
N CYS A 48 -9.50 2.57 -11.91
CA CYS A 48 -10.08 2.84 -10.59
C CYS A 48 -9.15 3.67 -9.72
N LEU A 49 -7.85 3.41 -9.80
CA LEU A 49 -6.82 4.17 -9.10
C LEU A 49 -6.71 5.59 -9.67
N GLU A 50 -6.72 5.74 -11.00
CA GLU A 50 -6.73 7.05 -11.66
C GLU A 50 -7.99 7.87 -11.31
N SER A 51 -9.16 7.23 -11.23
CA SER A 51 -10.40 7.88 -10.75
C SER A 51 -10.32 8.33 -9.28
N ALA A 52 -9.51 7.64 -8.48
CA ALA A 52 -9.19 8.02 -7.11
C ALA A 52 -8.06 9.05 -7.00
N ARG A 53 -7.50 9.51 -8.14
CA ARG A 53 -6.30 10.36 -8.22
C ARG A 53 -5.05 9.71 -7.62
N ILE A 54 -4.95 8.39 -7.76
CA ILE A 54 -3.80 7.59 -7.33
C ILE A 54 -3.05 7.20 -8.59
N ASP A 55 -1.96 7.91 -8.87
CA ASP A 55 -1.17 7.73 -10.09
C ASP A 55 0.19 7.08 -9.81
N THR A 56 0.67 7.17 -8.57
CA THR A 56 1.95 6.62 -8.11
C THR A 56 1.78 5.51 -7.07
N VAL A 57 2.75 4.61 -7.00
CA VAL A 57 2.80 3.58 -5.93
C VAL A 57 2.82 4.24 -4.57
N ALA A 58 3.56 5.34 -4.42
CA ALA A 58 3.59 6.11 -3.18
C ALA A 58 2.21 6.53 -2.67
N GLU A 59 1.34 7.00 -3.56
CA GLU A 59 -0.03 7.36 -3.18
C GLU A 59 -0.85 6.12 -2.84
N LEU A 60 -0.71 5.05 -3.62
CA LEU A 60 -1.42 3.81 -3.40
C LEU A 60 -1.11 3.20 -2.03
N VAL A 61 0.17 3.14 -1.66
CA VAL A 61 0.58 2.49 -0.41
C VAL A 61 0.23 3.32 0.83
N ARG A 62 0.01 4.63 0.70
CA ARG A 62 -0.54 5.46 1.79
C ARG A 62 -2.01 5.15 2.07
N HIS A 63 -2.74 4.64 1.09
CA HIS A 63 -4.12 4.25 1.28
C HIS A 63 -4.21 2.83 1.88
N THR A 64 -5.15 2.65 2.81
CA THR A 64 -5.42 1.33 3.38
C THR A 64 -6.36 0.55 2.48
N ASP A 65 -6.41 -0.77 2.65
CA ASP A 65 -7.34 -1.60 1.89
C ASP A 65 -8.82 -1.21 2.09
N GLN A 66 -9.17 -0.71 3.27
CA GLN A 66 -10.53 -0.24 3.56
C GLN A 66 -10.88 1.01 2.75
N GLU A 67 -9.94 1.96 2.61
CA GLU A 67 -10.14 3.16 1.81
C GLU A 67 -10.26 2.82 0.33
N LEU A 68 -9.41 1.90 -0.16
CA LEU A 68 -9.54 1.40 -1.53
C LEU A 68 -10.88 0.68 -1.76
N LEU A 69 -11.37 -0.10 -0.81
CA LEU A 69 -12.66 -0.80 -0.94
C LEU A 69 -13.87 0.16 -0.94
N LYS A 70 -13.74 1.37 -0.39
CA LYS A 70 -14.79 2.41 -0.43
C LYS A 70 -14.88 3.10 -1.79
N LEU A 71 -13.86 2.99 -2.65
CA LEU A 71 -13.87 3.58 -3.98
C LEU A 71 -14.95 2.91 -4.84
N ARG A 72 -15.82 3.73 -5.45
CA ARG A 72 -17.05 3.30 -6.15
C ARG A 72 -16.81 2.22 -7.23
N SER A 73 -15.63 2.19 -7.83
CA SER A 73 -15.27 1.26 -8.91
C SER A 73 -14.28 0.17 -8.49
N PHE A 74 -13.80 0.19 -7.25
CA PHE A 74 -12.74 -0.69 -6.79
C PHE A 74 -13.32 -1.97 -6.18
N GLY A 75 -13.04 -3.10 -6.82
CA GLY A 75 -13.58 -4.41 -6.43
C GLY A 75 -12.59 -5.27 -5.63
N ARG A 76 -13.10 -6.38 -5.08
CA ARG A 76 -12.28 -7.41 -4.42
C ARG A 76 -11.20 -7.99 -5.35
N THR A 77 -11.49 -8.08 -6.65
CA THR A 77 -10.53 -8.53 -7.67
C THR A 77 -9.40 -7.51 -7.83
N SER A 78 -9.72 -6.23 -8.07
CA SER A 78 -8.72 -5.15 -8.19
C SER A 78 -7.86 -5.02 -6.94
N LEU A 79 -8.47 -5.12 -5.74
CA LEU A 79 -7.72 -5.11 -4.48
C LEU A 79 -6.71 -6.26 -4.39
N ARG A 80 -7.10 -7.45 -4.85
CA ARG A 80 -6.22 -8.62 -4.83
C ARG A 80 -5.08 -8.50 -5.83
N GLU A 81 -5.34 -7.94 -7.02
CA GLU A 81 -4.31 -7.65 -8.01
C GLU A 81 -3.29 -6.65 -7.48
N VAL A 82 -3.77 -5.55 -6.92
CA VAL A 82 -2.93 -4.52 -6.27
C VAL A 82 -2.10 -5.12 -5.14
N LYS A 83 -2.72 -5.84 -4.19
CA LYS A 83 -2.00 -6.48 -3.09
C LYS A 83 -0.92 -7.44 -3.59
N ARG A 84 -1.20 -8.23 -4.65
CA ARG A 84 -0.19 -9.13 -5.23
C ARG A 84 1.01 -8.37 -5.80
N LYS A 85 0.77 -7.29 -6.53
CA LYS A 85 1.84 -6.48 -7.12
C LYS A 85 2.67 -5.74 -6.08
N LEU A 86 2.03 -5.25 -5.02
CA LEU A 86 2.74 -4.64 -3.90
C LEU A 86 3.61 -5.67 -3.17
N VAL A 87 3.10 -6.87 -2.90
CA VAL A 87 3.89 -7.95 -2.28
C VAL A 87 5.09 -8.36 -3.14
N ASP A 88 4.96 -8.38 -4.47
CA ASP A 88 6.07 -8.65 -5.40
C ASP A 88 7.19 -7.60 -5.30
N LEU A 89 6.82 -6.36 -4.95
CA LEU A 89 7.74 -5.24 -4.71
C LEU A 89 8.20 -5.15 -3.25
N GLU A 90 7.80 -6.09 -2.38
CA GLU A 90 8.03 -6.07 -0.92
C GLU A 90 7.42 -4.83 -0.25
N LEU A 91 6.27 -4.39 -0.76
CA LEU A 91 5.48 -3.25 -0.27
C LEU A 91 4.15 -3.73 0.35
N GLU A 92 3.62 -2.94 1.28
CA GLU A 92 2.31 -3.18 1.90
C GLU A 92 1.40 -1.95 1.79
N LEU A 93 0.09 -2.17 1.82
CA LEU A 93 -0.90 -1.09 1.90
C LEU A 93 -0.96 -0.53 3.32
N GLY A 94 -1.02 0.79 3.46
CA GLY A 94 -1.01 1.47 4.75
C GLY A 94 0.39 1.72 5.32
N MET A 95 1.46 1.66 4.51
CA MET A 95 2.80 2.10 4.93
C MET A 95 2.90 3.63 4.91
N GLU A 96 3.69 4.16 5.84
CA GLU A 96 4.08 5.57 5.83
C GLU A 96 5.25 5.78 4.86
N LEU A 97 5.20 6.86 4.07
CA LEU A 97 6.29 7.21 3.17
C LEU A 97 7.48 7.75 3.97
N PRO A 98 8.73 7.44 3.57
CA PRO A 98 9.91 7.94 4.25
C PRO A 98 10.02 9.48 4.15
N GLU A 99 10.55 10.10 5.22
CA GLU A 99 10.82 11.54 5.29
C GLU A 99 11.90 11.92 4.25
N GLY A 100 11.45 12.34 3.06
CA GLY A 100 12.34 12.65 1.93
C GLY A 100 11.77 12.31 0.56
N TYR A 101 10.64 11.60 0.49
CA TYR A 101 9.96 11.34 -0.77
C TYR A 101 9.46 12.66 -1.40
N GLN A 102 10.11 13.08 -2.48
CA GLN A 102 9.61 14.12 -3.37
C GLN A 102 8.76 13.45 -4.45
N MET A 103 7.46 13.67 -4.39
CA MET A 103 6.56 13.32 -5.49
C MET A 103 7.14 13.90 -6.79
N PRO A 104 7.32 13.08 -7.84
CA PRO A 104 7.82 13.58 -9.10
C PRO A 104 6.83 14.65 -9.59
N ASN A 105 7.36 15.82 -9.92
CA ASN A 105 6.56 16.93 -10.42
C ASN A 105 5.74 16.41 -11.60
N ARG A 106 4.42 16.31 -11.41
CA ARG A 106 3.48 15.80 -12.40
C ARG A 106 3.60 16.74 -13.60
N ALA A 107 4.36 16.32 -14.61
CA ALA A 107 4.48 17.07 -15.85
C ALA A 107 3.09 17.11 -16.47
N GLU A 108 2.51 18.32 -16.52
CA GLU A 108 1.23 18.65 -17.14
C GLU A 108 1.12 18.12 -18.58
#